data_AF-A0AAC8Q7X9-F1
#
_entry.id   AF-A0AAC8Q7X9-F1
#
_cell.length_a   1.000
_cell.length_b   1.000
_cell.length_c   1.000
_cell.angle_alpha   90.00
_cell.angle_beta   90.00
_cell.angle_gamma   90.00
#
_symmetry.space_group_name_H-M   'P 1'
#
loop_
_entity.id
_entity.type
_entity.pdbx_description
1 polymer ?
#
loop_
_entity_poly.entity_id
_entity_poly.type
_entity_poly.pdbx_seq_one_letter_code
_entity_poly.pdbx_strand_id
1 'polypeptide(L)'
;MSPRPSLLLLLGPLLAAGCGAEPPSSGNSLALELSISRAVADELGAFQVVVLPEGKSRRCGDLQRSCLHQQVEPEEALVLQGPDGTKARALRFTAGLQSGAQELAVDIPVGRDYVVVIEALSRSTPPRFLGSSCNYLESVSAARNEPLIAAAITLTPVECDPTFAP
;
A
#
# COMPACT_ATOMS: atom_id res chain seq x y z
N MET A 1 64.93 41.51 -8.12
CA MET A 1 64.97 41.17 -9.55
C MET A 1 64.21 39.85 -9.75
N SER A 2 63.13 39.90 -10.52
CA SER A 2 62.53 38.76 -11.23
C SER A 2 63.39 38.47 -12.50
N PRO A 3 63.28 37.33 -13.24
CA PRO A 3 62.01 36.78 -13.76
C PRO A 3 61.84 35.24 -13.75
N ARG A 4 60.59 34.86 -14.06
CA ARG A 4 60.00 33.53 -14.31
C ARG A 4 60.43 32.94 -15.68
N PRO A 5 60.09 31.67 -16.01
CA PRO A 5 58.77 31.31 -16.57
C PRO A 5 58.20 30.00 -15.97
N SER A 6 56.93 29.92 -15.55
CA SER A 6 55.72 29.66 -16.35
C SER A 6 55.69 28.29 -17.07
N LEU A 7 54.91 27.35 -16.54
CA LEU A 7 54.11 26.44 -17.37
C LEU A 7 52.81 26.06 -16.66
N LEU A 8 51.71 26.38 -17.35
CA LEU A 8 50.34 26.02 -17.05
C LEU A 8 50.15 24.50 -17.15
N LEU A 9 49.28 23.94 -16.30
CA LEU A 9 48.38 22.85 -16.69
C LEU A 9 47.09 22.91 -15.85
N LEU A 10 45.99 22.91 -16.60
CA LEU A 10 44.59 22.91 -16.17
C LEU A 10 44.14 21.53 -15.66
N LEU A 11 42.89 21.48 -15.15
CA LEU A 11 41.99 20.34 -14.93
C LEU A 11 42.01 19.78 -13.49
N GLY A 12 40.91 19.73 -12.73
CA GLY A 12 39.50 19.98 -12.99
C GLY A 12 38.72 19.92 -11.66
N PRO A 13 37.42 20.26 -11.64
CA PRO A 13 36.65 20.29 -10.42
C PRO A 13 36.40 18.85 -9.95
N LEU A 14 36.80 18.52 -8.73
CA LEU A 14 36.24 17.38 -8.01
C LEU A 14 34.77 17.69 -7.75
N LEU A 15 33.92 17.24 -8.67
CA LEU A 15 32.51 17.01 -8.40
C LEU A 15 32.46 16.02 -7.25
N ALA A 16 32.16 16.53 -6.06
CA ALA A 16 31.70 15.71 -4.96
C ALA A 16 30.45 14.96 -5.47
N ALA A 17 30.62 13.67 -5.75
CA ALA A 17 29.53 12.74 -5.89
C ALA A 17 28.86 12.63 -4.53
N GLY A 18 27.97 13.58 -4.24
CA GLY A 18 26.93 13.44 -3.24
C GLY A 18 26.01 12.33 -3.70
N CYS A 19 26.39 11.08 -3.43
CA CYS A 19 25.48 9.95 -3.44
C CYS A 19 24.68 10.03 -2.14
N GLY A 20 23.82 11.04 -2.06
CA GLY A 20 22.67 11.03 -1.19
C GLY A 20 21.49 10.92 -2.12
N ALA A 21 21.07 9.69 -2.44
CA ALA A 21 19.68 9.51 -2.80
C ALA A 21 18.90 10.11 -1.63
N GLU A 22 18.22 11.22 -1.88
CA GLU A 22 17.26 11.77 -0.96
C GLU A 22 16.35 10.59 -0.56
N PRO A 23 16.33 10.16 0.71
CA PRO A 23 15.31 9.21 1.10
C PRO A 23 13.99 9.86 0.71
N PRO A 24 13.02 9.13 0.12
CA PRO A 24 11.71 9.71 -0.18
C PRO A 24 11.18 10.34 1.10
N SER A 25 11.27 11.67 1.16
CA SER A 25 10.94 12.44 2.33
C SER A 25 9.51 12.91 2.17
N SER A 26 8.74 12.67 3.22
CA SER A 26 7.53 13.41 3.59
C SER A 26 6.31 13.08 2.72
N GLY A 27 5.26 12.42 3.19
CA GLY A 27 4.73 12.16 4.52
C GLY A 27 3.28 11.71 4.27
N ASN A 28 2.73 10.85 5.14
CA ASN A 28 1.42 10.16 5.03
C ASN A 28 1.40 8.78 4.36
N SER A 29 2.45 8.34 3.66
CA SER A 29 2.43 7.01 3.05
C SER A 29 2.50 5.92 4.13
N LEU A 30 1.57 4.96 4.05
CA LEU A 30 1.57 3.77 4.89
C LEU A 30 2.11 2.60 4.05
N ALA A 31 3.23 2.04 4.48
CA ALA A 31 3.72 0.77 3.94
C ALA A 31 2.90 -0.36 4.57
N LEU A 32 2.31 -1.21 3.73
CA LEU A 32 1.54 -2.38 4.14
C LEU A 32 2.35 -3.63 3.80
N GLU A 33 2.67 -4.45 4.81
CA GLU A 33 3.28 -5.76 4.58
C GLU A 33 2.23 -6.84 4.73
N LEU A 34 1.93 -7.56 3.65
CA LEU A 34 0.96 -8.66 3.63
C LEU A 34 1.67 -10.00 3.76
N SER A 35 1.33 -10.80 4.78
CA SER A 35 1.80 -12.19 4.87
C SER A 35 0.74 -13.15 4.32
N ILE A 36 1.12 -13.98 3.35
CA ILE A 36 0.18 -14.87 2.65
C ILE A 36 0.65 -16.32 2.73
N SER A 37 -0.26 -17.22 3.06
CA SER A 37 0.01 -18.66 3.02
C SER A 37 0.31 -19.12 1.58
N ARG A 38 1.34 -19.96 1.38
CA ARG A 38 1.79 -20.39 0.04
C ARG A 38 0.70 -21.02 -0.83
N ALA A 39 -0.39 -21.51 -0.25
CA ALA A 39 -1.47 -22.21 -0.95
C ALA A 39 -2.22 -21.35 -1.99
N VAL A 40 -2.06 -20.03 -1.98
CA VAL A 40 -2.81 -19.11 -2.86
C VAL A 40 -1.96 -18.23 -3.74
N ALA A 41 -0.63 -18.30 -3.58
CA ALA A 41 0.29 -17.50 -4.39
C ALA A 41 0.06 -17.73 -5.90
N ASP A 42 -0.33 -18.95 -6.29
CA ASP A 42 -0.56 -19.34 -7.67
C ASP A 42 -1.91 -18.85 -8.23
N GLU A 43 -2.94 -18.70 -7.39
CA GLU A 43 -4.28 -18.26 -7.82
C GLU A 43 -4.46 -16.74 -7.70
N LEU A 44 -3.71 -16.12 -6.81
CA LEU A 44 -3.75 -14.69 -6.54
C LEU A 44 -3.33 -13.87 -7.78
N GLY A 45 -4.13 -12.89 -8.14
CA GLY A 45 -3.86 -11.95 -9.23
C GLY A 45 -3.71 -10.50 -8.76
N ALA A 46 -4.44 -10.09 -7.72
CA ALA A 46 -4.38 -8.73 -7.20
C ALA A 46 -4.81 -8.65 -5.73
N PHE A 47 -4.50 -7.52 -5.11
CA PHE A 47 -5.08 -7.05 -3.87
C PHE A 47 -5.94 -5.82 -4.14
N GLN A 48 -7.02 -5.68 -3.37
CA GLN A 48 -7.81 -4.47 -3.29
C GLN A 48 -7.72 -3.93 -1.88
N VAL A 49 -7.29 -2.68 -1.74
CA VAL A 49 -7.15 -1.97 -0.45
C VAL A 49 -8.23 -0.92 -0.34
N VAL A 50 -8.98 -0.97 0.75
CA VAL A 50 -10.02 -0.01 1.11
C VAL A 50 -9.79 0.43 2.56
N VAL A 51 -9.93 1.72 2.84
CA VAL A 51 -9.82 2.26 4.19
C VAL A 51 -11.15 2.88 4.58
N LEU A 52 -11.69 2.46 5.72
CA LEU A 52 -12.92 3.01 6.27
C LEU A 52 -12.62 3.87 7.50
N PRO A 53 -13.31 5.01 7.65
CA PRO A 53 -13.32 5.78 8.88
C PRO A 53 -14.09 5.06 9.99
N GLU A 54 -13.93 5.56 11.22
CA GLU A 54 -14.62 5.09 12.41
C GLU A 54 -14.34 3.62 12.71
N GLY A 55 -13.07 3.20 12.62
CA GLY A 55 -12.63 1.82 12.81
C GLY A 55 -13.22 1.16 14.05
N LYS A 56 -13.30 1.88 15.19
CA LYS A 56 -13.88 1.38 16.45
C LYS A 56 -15.37 1.02 16.38
N SER A 57 -16.13 1.59 15.45
CA SER A 57 -17.53 1.22 15.23
C SER A 57 -17.66 -0.02 14.34
N ARG A 58 -16.59 -0.39 13.63
CA ARG A 58 -16.52 -1.51 12.70
C ARG A 58 -15.96 -2.76 13.38
N ARG A 59 -16.52 -3.92 13.05
CA ARG A 59 -16.03 -5.22 13.54
C ARG A 59 -15.31 -5.95 12.42
N CYS A 60 -13.99 -6.13 12.56
CA CYS A 60 -13.20 -6.81 11.53
C CYS A 60 -13.71 -8.22 11.22
N GLY A 61 -14.13 -8.98 12.24
CA GLY A 61 -14.70 -10.30 12.04
C GLY A 61 -16.03 -10.32 11.26
N ASP A 62 -16.74 -9.20 11.15
CA ASP A 62 -17.91 -9.06 10.28
C ASP A 62 -17.45 -8.72 8.85
N LEU A 63 -16.59 -7.69 8.72
CA LEU A 63 -16.04 -7.23 7.43
C LEU A 63 -15.32 -8.32 6.63
N GLN A 64 -14.76 -9.32 7.32
CA GLN A 64 -14.04 -10.43 6.68
C GLN A 64 -14.93 -11.58 6.18
N ARG A 65 -16.25 -11.56 6.44
CA ARG A 65 -17.13 -12.69 6.10
C ARG A 65 -17.49 -12.80 4.62
N SER A 66 -17.48 -11.69 3.89
CA SER A 66 -17.79 -11.65 2.46
C SER A 66 -17.07 -10.48 1.79
N CYS A 67 -17.34 -10.25 0.50
CA CYS A 67 -16.84 -9.09 -0.21
C CYS A 67 -17.30 -7.80 0.46
N LEU A 68 -16.39 -6.84 0.55
CA LEU A 68 -16.59 -5.59 1.27
C LEU A 68 -17.75 -4.77 0.70
N HIS A 69 -17.93 -4.77 -0.62
CA HIS A 69 -18.98 -4.00 -1.30
C HIS A 69 -20.40 -4.43 -0.90
N GLN A 70 -20.57 -5.64 -0.31
CA GLN A 70 -21.86 -6.13 0.15
C GLN A 70 -22.22 -5.62 1.56
N GLN A 71 -21.24 -5.04 2.25
CA GLN A 71 -21.33 -4.68 3.66
C GLN A 71 -21.15 -3.17 3.89
N VAL A 72 -20.59 -2.47 2.90
CA VAL A 72 -20.18 -1.08 3.00
C VAL A 72 -20.45 -0.39 1.67
N GLU A 73 -21.11 0.75 1.73
CA GLU A 73 -21.33 1.61 0.57
C GLU A 73 -20.02 2.28 0.17
N PRO A 74 -19.75 2.47 -1.15
CA PRO A 74 -18.50 3.07 -1.60
C PRO A 74 -18.20 4.42 -0.96
N GLU A 75 -19.20 5.26 -0.73
CA GLU A 75 -19.05 6.60 -0.20
C GLU A 75 -18.54 6.64 1.25
N GLU A 76 -18.71 5.53 1.99
CA GLU A 76 -18.19 5.37 3.35
C GLU A 76 -16.67 5.20 3.37
N ALA A 77 -16.07 4.71 2.28
CA ALA A 77 -14.63 4.52 2.17
C ALA A 77 -13.89 5.84 1.91
N LEU A 78 -12.69 6.00 2.45
CA LEU A 78 -11.85 7.17 2.17
C LEU A 78 -11.36 7.15 0.72
N VAL A 79 -11.19 8.33 0.12
CA VAL A 79 -10.43 8.47 -1.12
C VAL A 79 -8.95 8.32 -0.79
N LEU A 80 -8.33 7.32 -1.38
CA LEU A 80 -6.91 6.99 -1.22
C LEU A 80 -6.15 7.47 -2.44
N GLN A 81 -4.83 7.63 -2.30
CA GLN A 81 -3.94 7.86 -3.42
C GLN A 81 -2.90 6.73 -3.51
N GLY A 82 -2.79 6.13 -4.70
CA GLY A 82 -1.80 5.11 -5.01
C GLY A 82 -0.44 5.71 -5.37
N PRO A 83 0.60 4.85 -5.49
CA PRO A 83 1.97 5.29 -5.77
C PRO A 83 2.14 5.89 -7.17
N ASP A 84 1.23 5.58 -8.09
CA ASP A 84 1.13 6.14 -9.43
C ASP A 84 0.37 7.48 -9.48
N GLY A 85 -0.11 7.96 -8.32
CA GLY A 85 -0.94 9.16 -8.20
C GLY A 85 -2.43 8.92 -8.46
N THR A 86 -2.84 7.69 -8.76
CA THR A 86 -4.26 7.35 -8.97
C THR A 86 -5.04 7.54 -7.67
N LYS A 87 -6.22 8.17 -7.76
CA LYS A 87 -7.12 8.36 -6.63
C LYS A 87 -8.37 7.49 -6.79
N ALA A 88 -8.67 6.70 -5.77
CA ALA A 88 -9.85 5.83 -5.74
C ALA A 88 -10.22 5.48 -4.30
N ARG A 89 -11.46 5.05 -4.09
CA ARG A 89 -11.90 4.52 -2.79
C ARG A 89 -11.48 3.07 -2.56
N ALA A 90 -11.20 2.37 -3.65
CA ALA A 90 -10.58 1.05 -3.67
C ALA A 90 -9.37 1.07 -4.59
N LEU A 91 -8.17 0.94 -4.01
CA LEU A 91 -6.92 0.86 -4.78
C LEU A 91 -6.58 -0.60 -5.07
N ARG A 92 -6.30 -0.89 -6.35
CA ARG A 92 -5.96 -2.23 -6.80
C ARG A 92 -4.47 -2.36 -7.08
N PHE A 93 -3.87 -3.39 -6.53
CA PHE A 93 -2.45 -3.70 -6.66
C PHE A 93 -2.27 -5.08 -7.27
N THR A 94 -1.52 -5.18 -8.36
CA THR A 94 -1.17 -6.47 -8.94
C THR A 94 -0.37 -7.29 -7.93
N ALA A 95 -0.68 -8.57 -7.81
CA ALA A 95 0.05 -9.46 -6.92
C ALA A 95 1.46 -9.75 -7.48
N GLY A 96 2.47 -9.53 -6.66
CA GLY A 96 3.89 -9.73 -6.93
C GLY A 96 4.62 -10.17 -5.67
N LEU A 97 4.16 -11.28 -5.08
CA LEU A 97 4.67 -11.79 -3.80
C LEU A 97 6.18 -12.06 -3.87
N GLN A 98 6.95 -11.39 -3.02
CA GLN A 98 8.36 -11.62 -2.79
C GLN A 98 8.52 -12.41 -1.49
N SER A 99 8.99 -13.66 -1.57
CA SER A 99 9.15 -14.53 -0.40
C SER A 99 7.88 -14.74 0.44
N GLY A 100 6.69 -14.63 -0.17
CA GLY A 100 5.40 -14.76 0.51
C GLY A 100 4.88 -13.46 1.15
N ALA A 101 5.60 -12.35 0.95
CA ALA A 101 5.19 -11.02 1.37
C ALA A 101 4.94 -10.08 0.17
N GLN A 102 4.05 -9.11 0.35
CA GLN A 102 3.83 -8.02 -0.61
C GLN A 102 3.88 -6.70 0.13
N GLU A 103 4.69 -5.78 -0.36
CA GLU A 103 4.64 -4.37 0.05
C GLU A 103 3.59 -3.64 -0.80
N LEU A 104 2.68 -2.94 -0.15
CA LEU A 104 1.77 -1.99 -0.79
C LEU A 104 2.00 -0.60 -0.20
N ALA A 105 2.09 0.40 -1.07
CA ALA A 105 2.19 1.80 -0.66
C ALA A 105 0.86 2.50 -0.93
N VAL A 106 0.26 3.07 0.12
CA VAL A 106 -0.99 3.83 0.02
C VAL A 106 -0.87 5.12 0.81
N ASP A 107 -1.24 6.23 0.18
CA ASP A 107 -1.41 7.51 0.86
C ASP A 107 -2.82 7.59 1.45
N ILE A 108 -2.88 7.55 2.78
CA ILE A 108 -4.11 7.65 3.56
C ILE A 108 -4.20 9.08 4.13
N PRO A 109 -5.37 9.73 4.12
CA PRO A 109 -5.54 11.02 4.80
C PRO A 109 -5.09 10.98 6.26
N VAL A 110 -4.47 12.06 6.74
CA VAL A 110 -4.12 12.23 8.15
C VAL A 110 -5.37 12.18 9.00
N GLY A 111 -5.31 11.40 10.07
CA GLY A 111 -6.43 11.26 11.00
C GLY A 111 -6.25 10.08 11.92
N ARG A 112 -7.38 9.57 12.41
CA ARG A 112 -7.41 8.53 13.43
C ARG A 112 -8.61 7.64 13.26
N ASP A 113 -8.55 6.50 13.92
CA ASP A 113 -9.64 5.55 14.01
C ASP A 113 -10.07 5.04 12.64
N TYR A 114 -9.14 4.35 11.97
CA TYR A 114 -9.35 3.74 10.67
C TYR A 114 -9.40 2.22 10.78
N VAL A 115 -10.02 1.61 9.78
CA VAL A 115 -9.85 0.19 9.50
C VAL A 115 -9.42 0.01 8.05
N VAL A 116 -8.36 -0.76 7.84
CA VAL A 116 -7.80 -1.09 6.53
C VAL A 116 -8.26 -2.50 6.17
N VAL A 117 -9.08 -2.60 5.13
CA VAL A 117 -9.55 -3.87 4.57
C VAL A 117 -8.75 -4.16 3.31
N ILE A 118 -8.23 -5.38 3.23
CA ILE A 118 -7.42 -5.85 2.10
C ILE A 118 -8.05 -7.13 1.59
N GLU A 119 -8.57 -7.11 0.37
CA GLU A 119 -9.17 -8.28 -0.27
C GLU A 119 -8.19 -8.90 -1.26
N ALA A 120 -7.98 -10.21 -1.15
CA ALA A 120 -7.20 -11.00 -2.10
C ALA A 120 -8.11 -11.45 -3.25
N LEU A 121 -7.67 -11.18 -4.48
CA LEU A 121 -8.46 -11.38 -5.69
C LEU A 121 -7.74 -12.34 -6.63
N SER A 122 -8.47 -13.26 -7.24
CA SER A 122 -7.91 -14.23 -8.17
C SER A 122 -7.44 -13.57 -9.48
N ARG A 123 -6.54 -14.26 -10.19
CA ARG A 123 -6.10 -13.89 -11.55
C ARG A 123 -7.08 -14.26 -12.67
N SER A 124 -8.25 -14.83 -12.32
CA SER A 124 -9.28 -15.19 -13.31
C SER A 124 -9.93 -13.93 -13.90
N THR A 125 -10.58 -14.09 -15.05
CA THR A 125 -11.38 -13.02 -15.68
C THR A 125 -12.82 -13.50 -15.83
N PRO A 126 -13.80 -12.94 -15.09
CA PRO A 126 -13.64 -11.87 -14.10
C PRO A 126 -12.88 -12.33 -12.82
N PRO A 127 -12.27 -11.40 -12.07
CA PRO A 127 -11.65 -11.69 -10.78
C PRO A 127 -12.67 -12.22 -9.78
N ARG A 128 -12.26 -13.18 -8.95
CA ARG A 128 -13.05 -13.74 -7.86
C ARG A 128 -12.43 -13.36 -6.52
N PHE A 129 -13.27 -13.24 -5.50
CA PHE A 129 -12.83 -13.09 -4.13
C PHE A 129 -12.14 -14.36 -3.64
N LEU A 130 -10.99 -14.22 -2.97
CA LEU A 130 -10.25 -15.32 -2.35
C LEU A 130 -10.29 -15.21 -0.81
N GLY A 131 -10.42 -14.02 -0.26
CA GLY A 131 -10.46 -13.78 1.18
C GLY A 131 -10.09 -12.34 1.51
N SER A 132 -10.16 -11.97 2.78
CA SER A 132 -9.80 -10.63 3.22
C SER A 132 -9.08 -10.58 4.56
N SER A 133 -8.23 -9.57 4.70
CA SER A 133 -7.62 -9.13 5.95
C SER A 133 -8.29 -7.84 6.37
N CYS A 134 -8.48 -7.66 7.68
CA CYS A 134 -8.96 -6.43 8.26
C CYS A 134 -8.06 -6.01 9.41
N ASN A 135 -7.59 -4.76 9.38
CA ASN A 135 -6.59 -4.25 10.31
C ASN A 135 -7.05 -2.93 10.90
N TYR A 136 -7.08 -2.83 12.22
CA TYR A 136 -7.31 -1.56 12.90
C TYR A 136 -6.07 -0.69 12.81
N LEU A 137 -6.28 0.57 12.44
CA LEU A 137 -5.24 1.58 12.32
C LEU A 137 -5.62 2.77 13.21
N GLU A 138 -4.95 2.90 14.35
CA GLU A 138 -5.30 3.89 15.36
C GLU A 138 -5.13 5.32 14.87
N SER A 139 -4.04 5.60 14.13
CA SER A 139 -3.74 6.94 13.62
C SER A 139 -2.84 6.92 12.39
N VAL A 140 -3.03 7.92 11.54
CA VAL A 140 -2.13 8.32 10.44
C VAL A 140 -1.65 9.73 10.71
N SER A 141 -0.33 9.92 10.76
CA SER A 141 0.35 11.18 11.04
C SER A 141 1.01 11.75 9.78
N ALA A 142 1.15 13.08 9.76
CA ALA A 142 1.89 13.80 8.71
C ALA A 142 3.41 13.64 8.81
N ALA A 143 3.93 13.30 9.99
CA ALA A 143 5.37 13.26 10.23
C ALA A 143 6.00 11.91 9.85
N ARG A 144 5.46 10.82 10.40
CA ARG A 144 5.92 9.45 10.17
C ARG A 144 4.83 8.47 10.54
N ASN A 145 4.67 7.42 9.75
CA ASN A 145 3.82 6.27 10.04
C ASN A 145 4.69 5.02 10.13
N GLU A 146 4.39 4.14 11.07
CA GLU A 146 4.99 2.81 11.08
C GLU A 146 4.32 1.95 10.01
N PRO A 147 5.04 1.02 9.37
CA PRO A 147 4.42 0.07 8.45
C PRO A 147 3.31 -0.71 9.15
N LEU A 148 2.14 -0.78 8.51
CA LEU A 148 1.08 -1.65 8.99
C LEU A 148 1.35 -3.06 8.49
N ILE A 149 1.73 -3.94 9.40
CA ILE A 149 1.82 -5.38 9.11
C ILE A 149 0.40 -5.93 9.09
N ALA A 150 -0.09 -6.27 7.90
CA ALA A 150 -1.44 -6.75 7.72
C ALA A 150 -1.59 -8.16 8.29
N ALA A 151 -2.73 -8.40 8.93
CA ALA A 151 -3.14 -9.72 9.36
C ALA A 151 -3.14 -10.70 8.18
N ALA A 152 -2.85 -11.96 8.47
CA ALA A 152 -2.82 -12.99 7.44
C ALA A 152 -4.20 -13.14 6.80
N ILE A 153 -4.23 -13.18 5.46
CA ILE A 153 -5.45 -13.49 4.72
C ILE A 153 -5.68 -15.00 4.78
N THR A 154 -6.77 -15.40 5.43
CA THR A 154 -7.27 -16.76 5.37
C THR A 154 -8.25 -16.87 4.21
N LEU A 155 -8.10 -17.91 3.39
CA LEU A 155 -9.07 -18.14 2.34
C LEU A 155 -10.42 -18.50 2.91
N THR A 156 -11.43 -17.82 2.41
CA THR A 156 -12.83 -18.11 2.72
C THR A 156 -13.51 -18.55 1.44
N PRO A 157 -14.13 -19.75 1.40
CA PRO A 157 -14.88 -20.22 0.24
C PRO A 157 -16.21 -19.48 0.16
N VAL A 158 -16.16 -18.19 -0.17
CA VAL A 158 -17.31 -17.30 -0.27
C VAL A 158 -17.36 -16.79 -1.70
N GLU A 159 -18.45 -17.09 -2.39
CA GLU A 159 -18.67 -16.60 -3.75
C GLU A 159 -19.31 -15.20 -3.67
N CYS A 160 -18.58 -14.20 -4.14
CA CYS A 160 -19.07 -12.84 -4.32
C CYS A 160 -18.27 -12.11 -5.41
N ASP A 161 -18.87 -11.08 -6.00
CA ASP A 161 -18.19 -10.17 -6.92
C ASP A 161 -17.29 -9.24 -6.11
N PRO A 162 -15.96 -9.25 -6.25
CA PRO A 162 -15.09 -8.39 -5.47
C PRO A 162 -15.05 -6.93 -5.96
N THR A 163 -15.85 -6.56 -6.95
CA THR A 163 -15.82 -5.22 -7.54
C THR A 163 -16.37 -4.19 -6.54
N PHE A 164 -15.47 -3.36 -6.03
CA PHE A 164 -15.82 -2.18 -5.25
C PHE A 164 -15.80 -0.96 -6.18
N ALA A 165 -16.90 -0.22 -6.24
CA ALA A 165 -17.00 0.92 -7.16
C ALA A 165 -15.98 2.02 -6.77
N PRO A 166 -15.34 2.68 -7.77
CA PRO A 166 -14.28 3.65 -7.54
C PRO A 166 -14.72 4.93 -6.81
#